data_AF-A0A357A4B1-F1
#
_entry.id   AF-A0A357A4B1-F1
#
_cell.length_a   1.000
_cell.length_b   1.000
_cell.length_c   1.000
_cell.angle_alpha   90.00
_cell.angle_beta   90.00
_cell.angle_gamma   90.00
#
_symmetry.space_group_name_H-M   'P 1'
#
loop_
_entity.id
_entity.type
_entity.pdbx_description
1 polymer ?
#
loop_
_entity_poly.entity_id
_entity_poly.type
_entity_poly.pdbx_seq_one_letter_code
_entity_poly.pdbx_strand_id
1 'polypeptide(L)'
;YNRVPLRAVVVATEDFVVGVVVDKVFDVIYLSKSQIKPIPMAVHMVDEEYLRGTVAYQEKMMGLLDLKKVLNHSELRVNEAS
;
A
#
# COMPACT_ATOMS: atom_id res chain seq x y z
N TYR A 1 -7.21 27.65 13.24
CA TYR A 1 -6.55 26.81 12.21
C TYR A 1 -7.25 25.46 12.21
N ASN A 2 -8.09 25.17 11.21
CA ASN A 2 -8.85 23.91 11.17
C ASN A 2 -7.97 22.85 10.52
N ARG A 3 -7.41 21.91 11.30
CA ARG A 3 -6.63 20.81 10.72
C ARG A 3 -7.57 19.79 10.09
N VAL A 4 -7.32 19.44 8.83
CA VAL A 4 -8.00 18.31 8.18
C VAL A 4 -7.53 17.04 8.89
N PRO A 5 -8.44 16.16 9.37
CA PRO A 5 -8.04 14.94 10.04
C PRO A 5 -7.30 14.02 9.07
N LEU A 6 -6.13 13.52 9.50
CA LEU A 6 -5.41 12.48 8.78
C LEU A 6 -6.21 11.18 8.86
N ARG A 7 -6.34 10.50 7.72
CA ARG A 7 -6.91 9.14 7.66
C ARG A 7 -5.75 8.17 7.57
N ALA A 8 -5.87 7.04 8.25
CA ALA A 8 -4.87 5.99 8.21
C ALA A 8 -5.54 4.62 8.03
N VAL A 9 -4.89 3.77 7.23
CA VAL A 9 -5.15 2.34 7.22
C VAL A 9 -4.28 1.72 8.29
N VAL A 10 -4.89 1.04 9.25
CA VAL A 10 -4.16 0.34 10.31
C VAL A 10 -3.82 -1.07 9.82
N VAL A 11 -2.53 -1.39 9.81
CA VAL A 11 -2.00 -2.69 9.45
C VAL A 11 -1.33 -3.28 10.69
N ALA A 12 -1.81 -4.44 11.12
CA ALA A 12 -1.22 -5.18 12.23
C ALA A 12 -0.42 -6.37 11.70
N THR A 13 0.81 -6.51 12.17
CA THR A 13 1.65 -7.71 12.02
C THR A 13 1.76 -8.40 13.38
N GLU A 14 2.50 -9.50 13.45
CA GLU A 14 2.79 -10.16 14.73
C GLU A 14 3.67 -9.28 15.65
N ASP A 15 4.54 -8.46 15.06
CA ASP A 15 5.55 -7.69 15.78
C ASP A 15 5.13 -6.25 16.11
N PHE A 16 4.29 -5.62 15.27
CA PHE A 16 3.93 -4.21 15.42
C PHE A 16 2.62 -3.82 14.72
N VAL A 17 2.11 -2.64 15.06
CA VAL A 17 0.96 -2.01 14.39
C VAL A 17 1.42 -0.72 13.71
N VAL A 18 1.14 -0.58 12.42
CA VAL A 18 1.47 0.61 11.62
C VAL A 18 0.20 1.30 11.15
N GLY A 19 0.19 2.63 11.25
CA GLY A 19 -0.76 3.48 10.54
C GLY A 19 -0.18 3.95 9.21
N VAL A 20 -0.74 3.48 8.10
CA VAL A 20 -0.40 3.99 6.76
C VAL A 20 -1.31 5.17 6.46
N VAL A 21 -0.74 6.38 6.39
CA VAL A 21 -1.50 7.60 6.09
C VAL A 21 -2.02 7.55 4.65
N VAL A 22 -3.30 7.84 4.46
CA VAL A 22 -3.97 7.81 3.16
C VAL A 22 -4.85 9.05 2.97
N ASP A 23 -5.01 9.47 1.73
CA ASP A 23 -5.94 10.57 1.41
C ASP A 23 -7.41 10.11 1.53
N LYS A 24 -7.70 8.92 1.01
CA LYS A 24 -9.07 8.38 0.93
C LYS A 24 -9.07 6.86 0.81
N VAL A 25 -10.04 6.22 1.45
CA VAL A 25 -10.44 4.84 1.16
C VAL A 25 -11.56 4.88 0.12
N PHE A 26 -11.34 4.27 -1.04
CA PHE A 26 -12.27 4.33 -2.16
C PHE A 26 -13.38 3.29 -2.05
N ASP A 27 -13.00 2.02 -1.95
CA ASP A 27 -13.93 0.89 -1.97
C ASP A 27 -13.25 -0.37 -1.38
N VAL A 28 -14.05 -1.41 -1.09
CA VAL A 28 -13.58 -2.75 -0.71
C VAL A 28 -14.07 -3.73 -1.76
N ILE A 29 -13.13 -4.36 -2.46
CA ILE A 29 -13.45 -5.28 -3.56
C ILE A 29 -12.87 -6.67 -3.31
N TYR A 30 -13.56 -7.67 -3.85
CA TYR A 30 -13.05 -9.04 -3.93
C TYR A 30 -12.20 -9.20 -5.19
N LEU A 31 -11.03 -9.81 -5.03
CA LEU A 31 -10.10 -10.07 -6.13
C LEU A 31 -9.72 -11.54 -6.17
N SER A 32 -9.86 -12.15 -7.34
CA SER A 32 -9.32 -13.46 -7.64
C SER A 32 -7.93 -13.35 -8.25
N LYS A 33 -7.12 -14.40 -8.10
CA LYS A 33 -5.73 -14.40 -8.59
C LYS A 33 -5.61 -14.17 -10.11
N SER A 34 -6.59 -14.61 -10.90
CA SER A 34 -6.59 -14.44 -12.36
C SER A 34 -6.83 -12.99 -12.80
N GLN A 35 -7.31 -12.12 -11.91
CA GLN A 35 -7.48 -10.69 -12.17
C GLN A 35 -6.20 -9.88 -11.96
N ILE A 36 -5.17 -10.48 -11.33
CA ILE A 36 -3.88 -9.86 -11.10
C ILE A 36 -3.05 -10.00 -12.37
N LYS A 37 -2.71 -8.87 -12.98
CA LYS A 37 -1.86 -8.77 -14.16
C LYS A 37 -0.42 -8.45 -13.77
N PRO A 38 0.57 -8.82 -14.59
CA PRO A 38 1.94 -8.38 -14.39
C PRO A 38 2.03 -6.85 -14.37
N ILE A 39 3.07 -6.34 -13.72
CA ILE A 39 3.34 -4.91 -13.68
C ILE A 39 3.76 -4.48 -15.09
N PRO A 40 3.14 -3.44 -15.68
CA PRO A 40 3.55 -2.94 -16.99
C PRO A 40 4.99 -2.42 -16.94
N MET A 41 5.81 -2.77 -17.93
CA MET A 41 7.23 -2.33 -18.03
C MET A 41 7.44 -0.81 -18.01
N ALA A 42 6.38 -0.03 -18.23
CA ALA A 42 6.40 1.43 -18.20
C ALA A 42 6.37 2.01 -16.77
N VAL A 43 6.12 1.18 -15.74
CA VAL A 43 6.18 1.58 -14.33
C VAL A 43 7.63 1.41 -13.87
N HIS A 44 8.30 2.51 -13.50
CA HIS A 44 9.73 2.54 -13.20
C HIS A 44 10.15 1.57 -12.06
N MET A 45 11.39 1.07 -12.15
CA MET A 45 12.02 0.00 -11.35
C MET A 45 11.89 0.07 -9.82
N VAL A 46 11.65 1.24 -9.21
CA VAL A 46 11.56 1.39 -7.74
C VAL A 46 10.21 0.89 -7.21
N ASP A 47 9.14 1.05 -7.98
CA ASP A 47 7.79 0.63 -7.57
C ASP A 47 7.56 -0.87 -7.79
N GLU A 48 8.30 -1.50 -8.72
CA GLU A 48 8.13 -2.92 -9.05
C GLU A 48 8.44 -3.84 -7.87
N GLU A 49 9.45 -3.51 -7.05
CA GLU A 49 9.88 -4.36 -5.94
C GLU A 49 8.77 -4.58 -4.90
N TYR A 50 7.95 -3.55 -4.69
CA TYR A 50 6.88 -3.51 -3.69
C TYR A 50 5.51 -3.90 -4.23
N LEU A 51 5.36 -4.01 -5.55
CA LEU A 51 4.09 -4.40 -6.18
C LEU A 51 4.04 -5.92 -6.41
N ARG A 52 2.89 -6.52 -6.14
CA ARG A 52 2.58 -7.91 -6.51
C ARG A 52 2.05 -8.04 -7.95
N GLY A 53 1.63 -6.93 -8.53
CA GLY A 53 0.94 -6.89 -9.82
C GLY A 53 0.04 -5.66 -9.94
N THR A 54 -0.78 -5.67 -10.98
CA THR A 54 -1.79 -4.63 -11.22
C THR A 54 -3.17 -5.24 -11.42
N VAL A 55 -4.20 -4.47 -11.14
CA VAL A 55 -5.60 -4.89 -11.22
C VAL A 55 -6.42 -3.79 -11.90
N ALA A 56 -7.30 -4.17 -12.82
CA ALA A 56 -8.24 -3.22 -13.40
C ALA A 56 -9.43 -3.01 -12.46
N TYR A 57 -9.71 -1.76 -12.09
CA TYR A 57 -10.86 -1.37 -11.29
C TYR A 57 -11.43 -0.05 -11.84
N GLN A 58 -12.72 -0.02 -12.19
CA GLN A 58 -13.42 1.16 -12.72
C GLN A 58 -12.62 1.89 -13.82
N GLU A 59 -12.20 1.14 -14.84
CA GLU A 59 -11.43 1.63 -16.01
C GLU A 59 -10.02 2.16 -15.67
N LYS A 60 -9.57 2.03 -14.42
CA LYS A 60 -8.22 2.39 -13.97
C LYS A 60 -7.41 1.15 -13.66
N MET A 61 -6.10 1.24 -13.89
CA MET A 61 -5.14 0.25 -13.42
C MET A 61 -4.68 0.63 -12.02
N MET A 62 -4.87 -0.27 -11.07
CA MET A 62 -4.48 -0.11 -9.67
C MET A 62 -3.29 -1.01 -9.38
N GLY A 63 -2.28 -0.49 -8.69
CA GLY A 63 -1.18 -1.30 -8.16
C GLY A 63 -1.63 -2.14 -6.98
N LEU A 64 -1.24 -3.42 -6.94
CA LEU A 64 -1.44 -4.30 -5.81
C LEU A 64 -0.18 -4.31 -4.93
N LEU A 65 -0.19 -3.54 -3.85
CA LEU A 65 0.96 -3.37 -2.96
C LEU A 65 1.22 -4.60 -2.09
N ASP A 66 2.48 -5.00 -1.95
CA ASP A 66 2.95 -5.99 -0.99
C ASP A 66 3.32 -5.32 0.35
N LEU A 67 2.32 -5.20 1.24
CA LEU A 67 2.54 -4.60 2.56
C LEU A 67 3.62 -5.32 3.38
N LYS A 68 3.83 -6.63 3.20
CA LYS A 68 4.89 -7.33 3.93
C LYS A 68 6.27 -6.85 3.49
N LYS A 69 6.50 -6.72 2.18
CA LYS A 69 7.77 -6.19 1.67
C LYS A 69 7.98 -4.72 2.07
N VAL A 70 6.94 -3.90 1.95
CA VAL A 70 6.98 -2.49 2.34
C VAL A 70 7.35 -2.34 3.82
N LEU A 71 6.79 -3.17 4.69
CA LEU A 71 7.02 -3.11 6.14
C LEU A 71 8.28 -3.87 6.59
N ASN A 72 8.81 -4.80 5.80
CA ASN A 72 10.04 -5.52 6.14
C ASN A 72 11.32 -4.74 5.83
N HIS A 73 11.21 -3.52 5.28
CA HIS A 73 12.38 -2.71 5.01
C HIS A 73 13.02 -2.25 6.33
N SER A 74 14.33 -2.48 6.46
CA SER A 74 15.17 -2.23 7.65
C SER A 74 15.20 -0.77 8.13
N GLU A 75 14.51 0.14 7.45
CA GLU A 75 14.43 1.57 7.76
C GLU A 75 13.14 1.96 8.49
N LEU A 76 12.35 1.02 9.00
CA LEU A 76 11.32 1.33 10.00
C LEU A 76 11.99 1.84 11.28
N ARG A 77 12.33 3.13 11.29
CA ARG A 77 12.85 3.84 12.45
C ARG A 77 11.66 4.21 13.33
N VAL A 78 11.59 3.59 14.51
CA VAL A 78 10.74 4.11 15.58
C VAL A 78 11.36 5.41 16.03
N ASN A 79 10.76 6.54 15.65
CA ASN A 79 11.06 7.81 16.30
C ASN A 79 10.49 7.73 17.71
N GLU A 80 11.32 7.34 18.68
CA GLU A 80 11.02 7.55 20.08
C GLU A 80 10.95 9.06 20.31
N ALA A 81 9.79 9.57 20.72
CA ALA A 81 9.66 10.97 21.09
C ALA A 81 10.58 11.24 22.29
N SER A 82 11.66 11.99 22.05
CA SER A 82 12.50 12.59 23.09
C SER A 82 11.84 13.85 23.64
#